data_AF-A0A058Z7P3-F1
#
_entry.id   AF-A0A058Z7P3-F1
#
_cell.length_a   1.000
_cell.length_b   1.000
_cell.length_c   1.000
_cell.angle_alpha   90.00
_cell.angle_beta   90.00
_cell.angle_gamma   90.00
#
_symmetry.space_group_name_H-M   'P 1'
#
loop_
_entity.id
_entity.type
_entity.pdbx_description
1 polymer ?
#
loop_
_entity_poly.entity_id
_entity_poly.type
_entity_poly.pdbx_seq_one_letter_code
_entity_poly.pdbx_strand_id
1 'polypeptide(L)'
;MLSVLPSPFLYFCRFRQRFHLRSYPHMFSAARRVGISALSTRSLSVFASSRSFSSAAMSKINGGTVVELHGDEMTRIIWDLIKEKLINPYVDLDIKFYDLSVQSRDATDDQITIDAANAIKKYNVGIKCATITPDEERVAEFGLKKMWRSPNGTIRNILGGTVFREPIICKNVPRLVNTWNRPIVVGRHAFGDQYRATDLVVPKGKFEMVFTPAEGGEKQTFEVFNFSESGGVIMGMYNTDESIREFAQSSMVYAYDKQWPLYLSTKNTILKSYDGRFKDIFQEVYEADWKAKFEAAGIWYEHRLIDDMVAQAMKSEGGFVWACKNYDGDVQSDSVAQGFGSLGLMTSVLVCPDGKTVEAEAAHGTVTRHYRAHQRGEETSTNPIASIFAWTRGLIHRGKLDGNDSLVHFAESLEAVCIETIEAGFMTKDLALCIHGKEMKREHWLNTFDFLDKLQENLNLKLKANL
;
A
#
# COMPACT_ATOMS: atom_id res chain seq x y z
N MET A 1 -16.18 63.13 -16.67
CA MET A 1 -16.99 63.66 -15.55
C MET A 1 -17.14 62.55 -14.52
N LEU A 2 -16.64 62.82 -13.31
CA LEU A 2 -17.03 62.30 -11.97
C LEU A 2 -16.98 60.75 -11.77
N SER A 3 -15.96 60.16 -11.13
CA SER A 3 -15.47 60.24 -9.72
C SER A 3 -16.24 59.30 -8.76
N VAL A 4 -15.55 58.33 -8.09
CA VAL A 4 -15.16 58.36 -6.64
C VAL A 4 -16.28 57.76 -5.74
N LEU A 5 -16.16 56.76 -4.83
CA LEU A 5 -15.09 56.20 -3.96
C LEU A 5 -15.44 54.75 -3.46
N PRO A 6 -14.51 54.06 -2.75
CA PRO A 6 -14.57 52.67 -2.28
C PRO A 6 -14.86 52.53 -0.76
N SER A 7 -14.91 51.28 -0.24
CA SER A 7 -14.88 50.99 1.21
C SER A 7 -13.87 49.87 1.58
N PRO A 8 -13.06 50.05 2.64
CA PRO A 8 -12.02 49.11 3.10
C PRO A 8 -12.38 48.42 4.43
N PHE A 9 -11.82 47.24 4.76
CA PHE A 9 -11.53 46.85 6.16
C PHE A 9 -10.51 45.69 6.18
N LEU A 10 -9.27 46.02 6.54
CA LEU A 10 -8.18 45.09 6.88
C LEU A 10 -7.64 45.55 8.24
N TYR A 11 -7.88 44.79 9.30
CA TYR A 11 -7.28 45.02 10.61
C TYR A 11 -6.07 44.09 10.79
N PHE A 12 -4.88 44.69 10.73
CA PHE A 12 -3.62 44.13 11.21
C PHE A 12 -3.46 44.53 12.68
N CYS A 13 -3.39 43.57 13.59
CA CYS A 13 -2.90 43.80 14.96
C CYS A 13 -1.55 43.10 15.13
N ARG A 14 -0.47 43.90 15.13
CA ARG A 14 0.87 43.51 15.57
C ARG A 14 0.92 43.55 17.09
N PHE A 15 1.23 42.42 17.74
CA PHE A 15 1.78 42.42 19.10
C PHE A 15 3.25 41.97 19.03
N ARG A 16 4.15 42.92 19.26
CA ARG A 16 5.57 42.69 19.58
C ARG A 16 5.65 42.45 21.08
N GLN A 17 6.11 41.29 21.53
CA GLN A 17 6.72 41.13 22.84
C GLN A 17 8.17 40.69 22.68
N ARG A 18 9.06 41.54 23.21
CA ARG A 18 10.50 41.34 23.34
C ARG A 18 10.74 40.35 24.48
N PHE A 19 11.40 39.24 24.20
CA PHE A 19 12.03 38.42 25.25
C PHE A 19 13.48 38.87 25.44
N HIS A 20 13.81 39.27 26.66
CA HIS A 20 15.16 39.54 27.10
C HIS A 20 15.89 38.22 27.44
N LEU A 21 16.98 37.97 26.72
CA LEU A 21 18.04 37.04 27.12
C LEU A 21 18.74 37.59 28.37
N ARG A 22 18.79 36.79 29.44
CA ARG A 22 19.74 36.97 30.54
C ARG A 22 20.50 35.66 30.75
N SER A 23 21.74 35.69 30.30
CA SER A 23 22.81 34.75 30.60
C SER A 23 23.33 34.99 32.01
N TYR A 24 23.61 33.95 32.79
CA TYR A 24 24.61 33.99 33.87
C TYR A 24 25.37 32.65 33.94
N PRO A 25 26.67 32.66 34.28
CA PRO A 25 27.59 31.55 34.08
C PRO A 25 27.80 30.69 35.34
N HIS A 26 28.41 29.52 35.10
CA HIS A 26 29.00 28.62 36.09
C HIS A 26 30.03 29.29 37.02
N MET A 27 30.11 28.83 38.28
CA MET A 27 31.40 28.67 38.96
C MET A 27 31.37 27.62 40.08
N PHE A 28 32.53 26.98 40.22
CA PHE A 28 32.89 25.81 41.01
C PHE A 28 33.10 26.07 42.51
N SER A 29 33.20 24.94 43.24
CA SER A 29 34.09 24.68 44.39
C SER A 29 33.56 24.99 45.81
N ALA A 30 33.43 23.95 46.63
CA ALA A 30 34.50 23.54 47.56
C ALA A 30 33.95 22.58 48.63
N ALA A 31 34.75 21.54 48.89
CA ALA A 31 34.51 20.50 49.89
C ALA A 31 34.54 21.01 51.35
N ARG A 32 33.78 20.35 52.23
CA ARG A 32 34.17 20.14 53.62
C ARG A 32 33.79 18.73 54.08
N ARG A 33 34.83 17.93 54.33
CA ARG A 33 34.78 16.71 55.13
C ARG A 33 34.64 17.10 56.60
N VAL A 34 33.71 16.48 57.31
CA VAL A 34 33.80 16.24 58.76
C VAL A 34 33.37 14.80 58.96
N GLY A 35 34.31 13.95 59.37
CA GLY A 35 34.03 12.60 59.83
C GLY A 35 33.82 12.61 61.33
N ILE A 36 32.83 11.86 61.80
CA ILE A 36 32.74 11.37 63.19
C ILE A 36 32.25 9.92 63.16
N SER A 37 32.84 9.18 64.09
CA SER A 37 32.91 7.76 64.41
C SER A 37 31.68 6.85 64.28
N ALA A 38 32.04 5.59 64.04
CA ALA A 38 31.26 4.37 64.07
C ALA A 38 30.42 4.12 65.34
N LEU A 39 29.26 3.49 65.14
CA LEU A 39 28.59 2.64 66.12
C LEU A 39 28.10 1.37 65.41
N SER A 40 28.64 0.24 65.86
CA SER A 40 28.32 -1.12 65.44
C SER A 40 26.92 -1.52 65.92
N THR A 41 26.07 -1.99 65.01
CA THR A 41 24.92 -2.84 65.35
C THR A 41 24.91 -4.04 64.41
N ARG A 42 24.90 -5.24 65.02
CA ARG A 42 24.80 -6.54 64.35
C ARG A 42 23.41 -6.67 63.72
N SER A 43 23.35 -7.09 62.46
CA SER A 43 22.11 -7.57 61.84
C SER A 43 22.39 -8.87 61.08
N LEU A 44 21.44 -9.80 61.25
CA LEU A 44 21.50 -11.20 60.89
C LEU A 44 21.56 -11.44 59.37
N SER A 45 22.27 -12.49 59.00
CA SER A 45 22.38 -13.06 57.67
C SER A 45 21.03 -13.52 57.10
N VAL A 46 20.66 -12.97 55.95
CA VAL A 46 19.71 -13.58 55.01
C VAL A 46 20.49 -13.91 53.75
N PHE A 47 20.76 -15.20 53.51
CA PHE A 47 21.25 -15.68 52.23
C PHE A 47 20.11 -15.56 51.21
N ALA A 48 20.04 -14.43 50.51
CA ALA A 48 19.26 -14.32 49.29
C ALA A 48 20.06 -15.00 48.17
N SER A 49 19.65 -16.23 47.82
CA SER A 49 20.04 -16.86 46.55
C SER A 49 19.55 -15.98 45.40
N SER A 50 20.43 -15.13 44.86
CA SER A 50 20.22 -14.46 43.59
C SER A 50 20.27 -15.50 42.47
N ARG A 51 19.14 -16.17 42.21
CA ARG A 51 18.90 -16.75 40.89
C ARG A 51 18.73 -15.58 39.93
N SER A 52 19.86 -15.19 39.33
CA SER A 52 19.88 -14.47 38.07
C SER A 52 19.06 -15.29 37.08
N PHE A 53 17.80 -14.90 36.87
CA PHE A 53 17.07 -15.28 35.67
C PHE A 53 17.80 -14.58 34.52
N SER A 54 18.71 -15.29 33.87
CA SER A 54 19.10 -14.94 32.51
C SER A 54 17.81 -14.89 31.70
N SER A 55 17.41 -13.70 31.26
CA SER A 55 16.42 -13.58 30.19
C SER A 55 17.04 -14.28 29.00
N ALA A 56 16.68 -15.54 28.75
CA ALA A 56 17.02 -16.19 27.50
C ALA A 56 16.47 -15.27 26.41
N ALA A 57 17.36 -14.62 25.66
CA ALA A 57 16.97 -13.85 24.50
C ALA A 57 16.20 -14.81 23.60
N MET A 58 14.94 -14.49 23.28
CA MET A 58 14.17 -15.31 22.35
C MET A 58 15.01 -15.47 21.07
N SER A 59 15.26 -16.70 20.66
CA SER A 59 15.90 -16.96 19.37
C SER A 59 15.02 -16.38 18.27
N LYS A 60 15.60 -15.56 17.40
CA LYS A 60 14.87 -15.01 16.26
C LYS A 60 14.38 -16.13 15.35
N ILE A 61 13.22 -15.91 14.74
CA ILE A 61 12.65 -16.80 13.73
C ILE A 61 13.52 -16.70 12.48
N ASN A 62 14.00 -17.82 11.94
CA ASN A 62 14.63 -17.82 10.62
C ASN A 62 13.53 -17.61 9.57
N GLY A 63 13.55 -16.49 8.87
CA GLY A 63 12.46 -16.04 7.99
C GLY A 63 12.68 -16.30 6.49
N GLY A 64 13.81 -16.89 6.09
CA GLY A 64 14.11 -17.19 4.70
C GLY A 64 14.47 -15.96 3.84
N THR A 65 14.47 -16.13 2.52
CA THR A 65 14.89 -15.10 1.55
C THR A 65 13.71 -14.27 1.04
N VAL A 66 13.84 -12.94 1.13
CA VAL A 66 12.88 -11.97 0.58
C VAL A 66 13.60 -10.88 -0.21
N VAL A 67 12.93 -10.28 -1.20
CA VAL A 67 13.44 -9.11 -1.92
C VAL A 67 12.81 -7.86 -1.32
N GLU A 68 13.63 -6.95 -0.84
CA GLU A 68 13.17 -5.67 -0.31
C GLU A 68 13.44 -4.56 -1.31
N LEU A 69 12.38 -3.85 -1.68
CA LEU A 69 12.43 -2.68 -2.54
C LEU A 69 12.21 -1.44 -1.66
N HIS A 70 13.30 -0.74 -1.35
CA HIS A 70 13.21 0.50 -0.58
C HIS A 70 12.65 1.65 -1.43
N GLY A 71 12.17 2.71 -0.79
CA GLY A 71 11.43 3.77 -1.48
C GLY A 71 11.80 5.18 -1.04
N ASP A 72 10.84 6.08 -1.13
CA ASP A 72 11.05 7.52 -1.01
C ASP A 72 10.25 8.17 0.15
N GLU A 73 10.65 9.40 0.49
CA GLU A 73 9.92 10.35 1.35
C GLU A 73 9.44 9.78 2.72
N MET A 74 8.19 10.05 3.11
CA MET A 74 7.68 9.69 4.45
C MET A 74 7.61 8.18 4.63
N THR A 75 7.26 7.46 3.56
CA THR A 75 7.20 6.00 3.58
C THR A 75 8.57 5.38 3.79
N ARG A 76 9.65 5.96 3.23
CA ARG A 76 11.03 5.50 3.49
C ARG A 76 11.37 5.53 4.99
N ILE A 77 11.04 6.63 5.66
CA ILE A 77 11.26 6.80 7.11
C ILE A 77 10.49 5.75 7.91
N ILE A 78 9.20 5.57 7.59
CA ILE A 78 8.34 4.58 8.26
C ILE A 78 8.85 3.16 7.99
N TRP A 79 9.33 2.89 6.78
CA TRP A 79 9.85 1.58 6.38
C TRP A 79 11.05 1.15 7.21
N ASP A 80 12.02 2.05 7.39
CA ASP A 80 13.19 1.81 8.24
C ASP A 80 12.77 1.52 9.69
N LEU A 81 11.81 2.29 10.23
CA LEU A 81 11.29 2.08 11.58
C LEU A 81 10.51 0.77 11.75
N ILE A 82 9.72 0.35 10.76
CA ILE A 82 9.03 -0.94 10.76
C ILE A 82 10.06 -2.06 10.85
N LYS A 83 11.11 -2.02 10.03
CA LYS A 83 12.18 -3.03 10.08
C LYS A 83 12.88 -3.04 11.42
N GLU A 84 13.30 -1.88 11.92
CA GLU A 84 14.04 -1.75 13.18
C GLU A 84 13.22 -2.23 14.38
N LYS A 85 11.95 -1.84 14.45
CA LYS A 85 11.12 -2.03 15.65
C LYS A 85 10.26 -3.28 15.61
N LEU A 86 9.74 -3.64 14.44
CA LEU A 86 8.67 -4.63 14.29
C LEU A 86 9.12 -5.90 13.58
N ILE A 87 10.21 -5.92 12.80
CA ILE A 87 10.66 -7.10 12.05
C ILE A 87 11.98 -7.66 12.60
N ASN A 88 13.08 -6.90 12.47
CA ASN A 88 14.44 -7.35 12.80
C ASN A 88 14.64 -7.82 14.24
N PRO A 89 13.92 -7.33 15.27
CA PRO A 89 14.05 -7.87 16.63
C PRO A 89 13.57 -9.31 16.75
N TYR A 90 12.67 -9.76 15.88
CA TYR A 90 11.95 -11.05 16.01
C TYR A 90 12.29 -12.05 14.90
N VAL A 91 12.66 -11.57 13.71
CA VAL A 91 12.91 -12.39 12.52
C VAL A 91 14.31 -12.10 11.96
N ASP A 92 15.02 -13.15 11.60
CA ASP A 92 16.28 -13.11 10.85
C ASP A 92 16.01 -13.43 9.38
N LEU A 93 16.24 -12.48 8.49
CA LEU A 93 15.87 -12.55 7.07
C LEU A 93 17.11 -12.47 6.18
N ASP A 94 17.16 -13.30 5.14
CA ASP A 94 18.09 -13.11 4.02
C ASP A 94 17.50 -12.09 3.03
N ILE A 95 17.76 -10.81 3.27
CA ILE A 95 17.20 -9.72 2.47
C ILE A 95 18.05 -9.46 1.22
N LYS A 96 17.44 -9.59 0.04
CA LYS A 96 17.99 -9.04 -1.22
C LYS A 96 17.50 -7.61 -1.38
N PHE A 97 18.35 -6.67 -0.98
CA PHE A 97 18.00 -5.25 -0.88
C PHE A 97 18.22 -4.50 -2.21
N TYR A 98 17.23 -3.71 -2.62
CA TYR A 98 17.28 -2.82 -3.78
C TYR A 98 16.75 -1.43 -3.38
N ASP A 99 17.57 -0.39 -3.50
CA ASP A 99 17.15 0.99 -3.22
C ASP A 99 16.45 1.62 -4.43
N LEU A 100 15.12 1.65 -4.45
CA LEU A 100 14.35 2.28 -5.53
C LEU A 100 14.07 3.77 -5.27
N SER A 101 14.87 4.42 -4.41
CA SER A 101 14.84 5.87 -4.29
C SER A 101 14.98 6.54 -5.66
N VAL A 102 14.31 7.68 -5.86
CA VAL A 102 14.33 8.37 -7.15
C VAL A 102 15.75 8.72 -7.61
N GLN A 103 16.66 9.02 -6.66
CA GLN A 103 18.07 9.27 -6.95
C GLN A 103 18.82 8.00 -7.39
N SER A 104 18.57 6.86 -6.75
CA SER A 104 19.20 5.58 -7.12
C SER A 104 18.73 5.11 -8.49
N ARG A 105 17.43 5.27 -8.78
CA ARG A 105 16.87 5.02 -10.11
C ARG A 105 17.49 5.93 -11.17
N ASP A 106 17.60 7.23 -10.91
CA ASP A 106 18.26 8.15 -11.84
C ASP A 106 19.74 7.81 -12.06
N ALA A 107 20.48 7.48 -10.99
CA ALA A 107 21.88 7.10 -11.06
C ALA A 107 22.14 5.84 -11.89
N THR A 108 21.20 4.88 -11.87
CA THR A 108 21.31 3.58 -12.55
C THR A 108 20.57 3.52 -13.89
N ASP A 109 20.10 4.67 -14.38
CA ASP A 109 19.25 4.76 -15.56
C ASP A 109 18.01 3.84 -15.51
N ASP A 110 17.45 3.71 -14.30
CA ASP A 110 16.32 2.88 -13.89
C ASP A 110 16.56 1.36 -14.01
N GLN A 111 17.80 0.92 -14.24
CA GLN A 111 18.16 -0.49 -14.29
C GLN A 111 17.90 -1.21 -12.95
N ILE A 112 18.09 -0.53 -11.83
CA ILE A 112 17.84 -1.10 -10.50
C ILE A 112 16.39 -1.58 -10.31
N THR A 113 15.43 -0.91 -10.94
CA THR A 113 14.00 -1.30 -10.92
C THR A 113 13.79 -2.61 -11.67
N ILE A 114 14.46 -2.79 -12.80
CA ILE A 114 14.41 -4.03 -13.61
C ILE A 114 15.09 -5.18 -12.85
N ASP A 115 16.24 -4.92 -12.25
CA ASP A 115 17.00 -5.91 -11.48
C ASP A 115 16.21 -6.39 -10.25
N ALA A 116 15.54 -5.47 -9.56
CA ALA A 116 14.66 -5.79 -8.44
C ALA A 116 13.50 -6.69 -8.87
N ALA A 117 12.83 -6.39 -9.99
CA ALA A 117 11.74 -7.22 -10.52
C ALA A 117 12.22 -8.63 -10.88
N ASN A 118 13.39 -8.76 -11.50
CA ASN A 118 13.97 -10.08 -11.80
C ASN A 118 14.40 -10.83 -10.54
N ALA A 119 14.84 -10.13 -9.50
CA ALA A 119 15.11 -10.73 -8.19
C ALA A 119 13.82 -11.27 -7.57
N ILE A 120 12.70 -10.53 -7.66
CA ILE A 120 11.39 -11.01 -7.17
C ILE A 120 11.00 -12.28 -7.92
N LYS A 121 11.15 -12.37 -9.25
CA LYS A 121 10.92 -13.63 -9.98
C LYS A 121 11.77 -14.79 -9.45
N LYS A 122 13.04 -14.52 -9.14
CA LYS A 122 13.96 -15.56 -8.66
C LYS A 122 13.61 -16.05 -7.25
N TYR A 123 13.27 -15.15 -6.33
CA TYR A 123 13.06 -15.46 -4.92
C TYR A 123 11.58 -15.58 -4.52
N ASN A 124 10.67 -15.25 -5.43
CA ASN A 124 9.21 -15.35 -5.37
C ASN A 124 8.51 -14.38 -4.40
N VAL A 125 9.24 -13.58 -3.62
CA VAL A 125 8.66 -12.64 -2.64
C VAL A 125 9.33 -11.28 -2.73
N GLY A 126 8.56 -10.28 -3.17
CA GLY A 126 8.92 -8.87 -3.12
C GLY A 126 8.12 -8.13 -2.04
N ILE A 127 8.80 -7.27 -1.27
CA ILE A 127 8.19 -6.40 -0.26
C ILE A 127 8.65 -4.98 -0.56
N LYS A 128 7.71 -4.11 -0.93
CA LYS A 128 8.03 -2.84 -1.58
C LYS A 128 7.47 -1.64 -0.83
N CYS A 129 8.35 -0.67 -0.60
CA CYS A 129 8.01 0.66 -0.15
C CYS A 129 7.46 1.53 -1.30
N ALA A 130 6.63 2.52 -0.98
CA ALA A 130 6.15 3.47 -1.98
C ALA A 130 7.32 4.28 -2.58
N THR A 131 7.22 4.56 -3.87
CA THR A 131 8.26 5.21 -4.70
C THR A 131 7.70 6.38 -5.47
N ILE A 132 8.48 7.45 -5.66
CA ILE A 132 8.08 8.59 -6.48
C ILE A 132 7.97 8.15 -7.96
N THR A 133 6.88 8.50 -8.64
CA THR A 133 6.85 8.52 -10.10
C THR A 133 7.05 9.98 -10.52
N PRO A 134 8.17 10.35 -11.15
CA PRO A 134 8.51 11.75 -11.37
C PRO A 134 7.63 12.38 -12.45
N ASP A 135 7.17 13.60 -12.18
CA ASP A 135 6.59 14.56 -13.12
C ASP A 135 7.60 15.69 -13.41
N GLU A 136 7.18 16.74 -14.11
CA GLU A 136 8.03 17.90 -14.43
C GLU A 136 8.59 18.58 -13.16
N GLU A 137 7.79 18.70 -12.11
CA GLU A 137 8.21 19.31 -10.85
C GLU A 137 9.25 18.45 -10.15
N ARG A 138 9.08 17.12 -10.15
CA ARG A 138 10.04 16.17 -9.57
C ARG A 138 11.34 16.11 -10.36
N VAL A 139 11.29 16.21 -11.69
CA VAL A 139 12.49 16.30 -12.52
C VAL A 139 13.32 17.53 -12.10
N ALA A 140 12.68 18.68 -11.90
CA ALA A 140 13.36 19.87 -11.42
C ALA A 140 13.83 19.76 -9.96
N GLU A 141 13.01 19.21 -9.06
CA GLU A 141 13.35 19.05 -7.63
C GLU A 141 14.61 18.21 -7.42
N PHE A 142 14.73 17.08 -8.13
CA PHE A 142 15.81 16.11 -7.93
C PHE A 142 16.93 16.23 -8.97
N GLY A 143 16.80 17.12 -9.96
CA GLY A 143 17.78 17.26 -11.04
C GLY A 143 17.90 16.00 -11.90
N LEU A 144 16.77 15.36 -12.21
CA LEU A 144 16.74 14.07 -12.90
C LEU A 144 17.18 14.19 -14.36
N LYS A 145 17.87 13.17 -14.88
CA LYS A 145 18.28 13.08 -16.29
C LYS A 145 17.07 13.11 -17.24
N LYS A 146 15.96 12.50 -16.82
CA LYS A 146 14.68 12.48 -17.55
C LYS A 146 13.53 12.08 -16.61
N MET A 147 12.31 12.22 -17.12
CA MET A 147 11.10 11.74 -16.47
C MET A 147 11.05 10.21 -16.55
N TRP A 148 11.57 9.52 -15.54
CA TRP A 148 11.56 8.06 -15.46
C TRP A 148 10.15 7.49 -15.34
N ARG A 149 9.95 6.27 -15.87
CA ARG A 149 8.65 5.58 -15.78
C ARG A 149 8.36 5.18 -14.33
N SER A 150 7.08 4.87 -14.06
CA SER A 150 6.66 4.38 -12.75
C SER A 150 7.32 3.04 -12.42
N PRO A 151 7.99 2.89 -11.25
CA PRO A 151 8.55 1.61 -10.83
C PRO A 151 7.51 0.50 -10.75
N ASN A 152 6.29 0.82 -10.28
CA ASN A 152 5.18 -0.13 -10.20
C ASN A 152 4.81 -0.66 -11.60
N GLY A 153 4.76 0.22 -12.60
CA GLY A 153 4.51 -0.18 -13.98
C GLY A 153 5.61 -1.08 -14.54
N THR A 154 6.88 -0.75 -14.29
CA THR A 154 8.03 -1.56 -14.73
C THR A 154 8.02 -2.94 -14.07
N ILE A 155 7.86 -3.02 -12.75
CA ILE A 155 7.82 -4.28 -12.00
C ILE A 155 6.66 -5.15 -12.47
N ARG A 156 5.44 -4.59 -12.58
CA ARG A 156 4.25 -5.32 -13.05
C ARG A 156 4.40 -5.83 -14.48
N ASN A 157 5.01 -5.05 -15.38
CA ASN A 157 5.27 -5.52 -16.75
C ASN A 157 6.25 -6.69 -16.81
N ILE A 158 7.21 -6.75 -15.88
CA ILE A 158 8.19 -7.84 -15.82
C ILE A 158 7.57 -9.06 -15.15
N LEU A 159 6.94 -8.88 -13.99
CA LEU A 159 6.34 -9.96 -13.19
C LEU A 159 5.11 -10.57 -13.86
N GLY A 160 4.32 -9.75 -14.57
CA GLY A 160 2.95 -10.11 -14.94
C GLY A 160 2.03 -10.10 -13.71
N GLY A 161 0.83 -10.67 -13.87
CA GLY A 161 -0.09 -10.89 -12.75
C GLY A 161 -1.05 -9.73 -12.47
N THR A 162 -1.72 -9.84 -11.33
CA THR A 162 -2.89 -9.01 -10.96
C THR A 162 -2.71 -8.43 -9.57
N VAL A 163 -3.06 -7.15 -9.40
CA VAL A 163 -2.97 -6.47 -8.10
C VAL A 163 -4.28 -6.63 -7.35
N PHE A 164 -4.23 -7.30 -6.19
CA PHE A 164 -5.36 -7.45 -5.29
C PHE A 164 -5.26 -6.44 -4.15
N ARG A 165 -6.31 -5.62 -4.00
CA ARG A 165 -6.43 -4.64 -2.93
C ARG A 165 -7.51 -5.08 -1.96
N GLU A 166 -7.15 -5.26 -0.70
CA GLU A 166 -8.04 -5.72 0.37
C GLU A 166 -8.02 -4.76 1.57
N PRO A 167 -9.19 -4.29 2.05
CA PRO A 167 -9.29 -3.38 3.17
C PRO A 167 -8.98 -4.09 4.50
N ILE A 168 -8.35 -3.36 5.41
CA ILE A 168 -8.04 -3.79 6.78
C ILE A 168 -9.17 -3.29 7.69
N ILE A 169 -9.98 -4.21 8.21
CA ILE A 169 -11.17 -3.87 9.00
C ILE A 169 -10.80 -3.71 10.48
N CYS A 170 -11.11 -2.55 11.05
CA CYS A 170 -11.07 -2.30 12.50
C CYS A 170 -12.51 -2.02 12.99
N LYS A 171 -12.97 -2.70 14.05
CA LYS A 171 -14.38 -2.61 14.50
C LYS A 171 -14.81 -1.21 14.92
N ASN A 172 -13.91 -0.43 15.51
CA ASN A 172 -14.18 0.90 16.02
C ASN A 172 -14.00 2.02 14.96
N VAL A 173 -13.53 1.69 13.76
CA VAL A 173 -13.45 2.64 12.64
C VAL A 173 -14.76 2.54 11.85
N PRO A 174 -15.60 3.59 11.81
CA PRO A 174 -16.86 3.53 11.10
C PRO A 174 -16.64 3.43 9.60
N ARG A 175 -17.45 2.61 8.96
CA ARG A 175 -17.50 2.48 7.50
C ARG A 175 -18.46 3.51 6.93
N LEU A 176 -18.13 4.08 5.77
CA LEU A 176 -19.04 5.01 5.08
C LEU A 176 -20.21 4.27 4.45
N VAL A 177 -19.99 3.01 4.06
CA VAL A 177 -21.03 2.11 3.54
C VAL A 177 -21.37 1.10 4.65
N ASN A 178 -22.57 1.25 5.21
CA ASN A 178 -22.99 0.53 6.41
C ASN A 178 -23.30 -0.96 6.19
N THR A 179 -23.54 -1.38 4.96
CA THR A 179 -23.79 -2.78 4.58
C THR A 179 -22.53 -3.63 4.58
N TRP A 180 -21.34 -3.04 4.40
CA TRP A 180 -20.08 -3.75 4.22
C TRP A 180 -19.55 -4.33 5.54
N ASN A 181 -19.93 -5.57 5.85
CA ASN A 181 -19.51 -6.27 7.07
C ASN A 181 -18.29 -7.18 6.86
N ARG A 182 -18.01 -7.56 5.62
CA ARG A 182 -16.85 -8.36 5.20
C ARG A 182 -16.04 -7.58 4.15
N PRO A 183 -14.73 -7.83 3.99
CA PRO A 183 -13.91 -7.14 3.00
C PRO A 183 -14.41 -7.36 1.57
N ILE A 184 -14.21 -6.36 0.71
CA ILE A 184 -14.32 -6.52 -0.75
C ILE A 184 -12.90 -6.46 -1.30
N VAL A 185 -12.44 -7.50 -1.98
CA VAL A 185 -11.13 -7.49 -2.62
C VAL A 185 -11.28 -7.04 -4.06
N VAL A 186 -10.56 -6.00 -4.45
CA VAL A 186 -10.53 -5.55 -5.86
C VAL A 186 -9.26 -6.09 -6.52
N GLY A 187 -9.43 -6.99 -7.49
CA GLY A 187 -8.36 -7.49 -8.35
C GLY A 187 -8.28 -6.65 -9.63
N ARG A 188 -7.27 -5.79 -9.73
CA ARG A 188 -7.03 -4.92 -10.89
C ARG A 188 -6.14 -5.60 -11.92
N HIS A 189 -6.59 -5.66 -13.17
CA HIS A 189 -5.85 -6.22 -14.31
C HIS A 189 -4.45 -5.59 -14.51
N ALA A 190 -4.32 -4.29 -14.30
CA ALA A 190 -3.03 -3.57 -14.30
C ALA A 190 -2.19 -3.67 -15.60
N PHE A 191 -2.80 -4.03 -16.74
CA PHE A 191 -2.18 -4.02 -18.07
C PHE A 191 -3.11 -3.40 -19.12
N GLY A 192 -2.53 -2.81 -20.17
CA GLY A 192 -3.26 -2.33 -21.34
C GLY A 192 -4.28 -1.23 -21.04
N ASP A 193 -5.33 -1.19 -21.87
CA ASP A 193 -6.43 -0.23 -21.81
C ASP A 193 -5.91 1.24 -21.83
N GLN A 194 -6.58 2.16 -21.14
CA GLN A 194 -6.21 3.58 -21.09
C GLN A 194 -4.77 3.81 -20.59
N TYR A 195 -4.19 2.88 -19.82
CA TYR A 195 -2.86 3.02 -19.21
C TYR A 195 -1.73 2.71 -20.19
N ARG A 196 -2.04 2.21 -21.39
CA ARG A 196 -1.10 2.06 -22.52
C ARG A 196 -1.71 2.57 -23.83
N ALA A 197 -2.62 3.53 -23.71
CA ALA A 197 -3.23 4.18 -24.87
C ALA A 197 -2.27 5.15 -25.54
N THR A 198 -2.60 5.53 -26.77
CA THR A 198 -2.03 6.71 -27.44
C THR A 198 -3.16 7.67 -27.71
N ASP A 199 -3.00 8.90 -27.27
CA ASP A 199 -4.00 9.95 -27.35
C ASP A 199 -3.42 11.27 -27.90
N LEU A 200 -4.25 12.03 -28.60
CA LEU A 200 -3.87 13.27 -29.28
C LEU A 200 -5.00 14.28 -29.24
N VAL A 201 -4.65 15.56 -29.15
CA VAL A 201 -5.54 16.68 -29.52
C VAL A 201 -5.38 16.93 -31.02
N VAL A 202 -6.47 16.95 -31.76
CA VAL A 202 -6.45 17.07 -33.23
C VAL A 202 -7.27 18.27 -33.71
N PRO A 203 -6.87 18.93 -34.81
CA PRO A 203 -7.72 19.88 -35.52
C PRO A 203 -8.82 19.12 -36.30
N LYS A 204 -9.55 19.82 -37.16
CA LYS A 204 -10.50 19.19 -38.10
C LYS A 204 -9.80 18.13 -38.95
N GLY A 205 -10.47 17.01 -39.19
CA GLY A 205 -9.92 15.91 -39.97
C GLY A 205 -10.63 14.58 -39.73
N LYS A 206 -10.21 13.56 -40.47
CA LYS A 206 -10.74 12.20 -40.37
C LYS A 206 -9.85 11.35 -39.47
N PHE A 207 -10.43 10.61 -38.53
CA PHE A 207 -9.74 9.61 -37.72
C PHE A 207 -10.13 8.20 -38.16
N GLU A 208 -9.13 7.40 -38.50
CA GLU A 208 -9.28 6.00 -38.90
C GLU A 208 -8.35 5.13 -38.05
N MET A 209 -8.83 3.94 -37.69
CA MET A 209 -8.02 2.86 -37.14
C MET A 209 -7.60 1.92 -38.25
N VAL A 210 -6.36 1.45 -38.18
CA VAL A 210 -5.77 0.57 -39.18
C VAL A 210 -5.17 -0.65 -38.49
N PHE A 211 -5.55 -1.85 -38.92
CA PHE A 211 -4.91 -3.10 -38.52
C PHE A 211 -4.26 -3.77 -39.73
N THR A 212 -2.97 -4.04 -39.64
CA THR A 212 -2.18 -4.70 -40.69
C THR A 212 -1.76 -6.09 -40.20
N PRO A 213 -2.32 -7.19 -40.74
CA PRO A 213 -1.95 -8.53 -40.33
C PRO A 213 -0.47 -8.83 -40.61
N ALA A 214 0.24 -9.40 -39.62
CA ALA A 214 1.67 -9.68 -39.74
C ALA A 214 2.00 -10.75 -40.80
N GLU A 215 1.10 -11.71 -41.02
CA GLU A 215 1.30 -12.85 -41.94
C GLU A 215 0.81 -12.57 -43.38
N GLY A 216 0.66 -11.29 -43.76
CA GLY A 216 0.38 -10.91 -45.15
C GLY A 216 -1.09 -10.91 -45.57
N GLY A 217 -2.01 -10.63 -44.63
CA GLY A 217 -3.45 -10.46 -44.92
C GLY A 217 -3.84 -9.05 -45.37
N GLU A 218 -5.11 -8.88 -45.78
CA GLU A 218 -5.63 -7.57 -46.19
C GLU A 218 -5.63 -6.59 -45.00
N LYS A 219 -5.14 -5.38 -45.26
CA LYS A 219 -5.15 -4.27 -44.31
C LYS A 219 -6.59 -3.87 -44.01
N GLN A 220 -6.95 -3.85 -42.74
CA GLN A 220 -8.28 -3.46 -42.29
C GLN A 220 -8.28 -2.00 -41.86
N THR A 221 -9.19 -1.20 -42.40
CA THR A 221 -9.34 0.22 -42.05
C THR A 221 -10.75 0.45 -41.52
N PHE A 222 -10.85 1.10 -40.37
CA PHE A 222 -12.10 1.41 -39.69
C PHE A 222 -12.18 2.92 -39.49
N GLU A 223 -13.15 3.57 -40.13
CA GLU A 223 -13.45 4.97 -39.84
C GLU A 223 -14.07 5.08 -38.45
N VAL A 224 -13.46 5.89 -37.58
CA VAL A 224 -13.95 6.11 -36.21
C VAL A 224 -14.81 7.35 -36.15
N PHE A 225 -14.30 8.48 -36.65
CA PHE A 225 -15.01 9.76 -36.64
C PHE A 225 -14.42 10.76 -37.64
N ASN A 226 -15.25 11.69 -38.13
CA ASN A 226 -14.82 12.83 -38.95
C ASN A 226 -15.12 14.15 -38.25
N PHE A 227 -14.07 14.86 -37.84
CA PHE A 227 -14.11 16.16 -37.18
C PHE A 227 -14.37 17.29 -38.20
N SER A 228 -15.63 17.48 -38.61
CA SER A 228 -16.03 18.44 -39.65
C SER A 228 -16.19 19.89 -39.15
N GLU A 229 -16.71 20.07 -37.94
CA GLU A 229 -17.08 21.40 -37.42
C GLU A 229 -15.97 22.07 -36.60
N SER A 230 -15.24 21.29 -35.82
CA SER A 230 -14.16 21.75 -34.93
C SER A 230 -13.13 20.63 -34.74
N GLY A 231 -12.01 20.93 -34.07
CA GLY A 231 -11.08 19.90 -33.61
C GLY A 231 -11.64 19.11 -32.42
N GLY A 232 -10.85 18.18 -31.90
CA GLY A 232 -11.24 17.37 -30.75
C GLY A 232 -10.08 16.55 -30.20
N VAL A 233 -10.42 15.41 -29.60
CA VAL A 233 -9.46 14.47 -29.02
C VAL A 233 -9.72 13.07 -29.57
N ILE A 234 -8.66 12.30 -29.75
CA ILE A 234 -8.70 10.90 -30.18
C ILE A 234 -7.87 10.05 -29.24
N MET A 235 -8.24 8.77 -29.10
CA MET A 235 -7.41 7.77 -28.44
C MET A 235 -7.54 6.41 -29.11
N GLY A 236 -6.46 5.63 -29.05
CA GLY A 236 -6.46 4.20 -29.34
C GLY A 236 -5.88 3.44 -28.16
N MET A 237 -6.50 2.31 -27.81
CA MET A 237 -6.04 1.42 -26.73
C MET A 237 -6.11 -0.04 -27.16
N TYR A 238 -5.42 -0.90 -26.43
CA TYR A 238 -5.36 -2.33 -26.71
C TYR A 238 -5.23 -3.15 -25.44
N ASN A 239 -5.50 -4.45 -25.59
CA ASN A 239 -5.15 -5.47 -24.63
C ASN A 239 -4.69 -6.74 -25.38
N THR A 240 -4.20 -7.75 -24.66
CA THR A 240 -3.77 -9.03 -25.24
C THR A 240 -4.48 -10.19 -24.59
N ASP A 241 -4.81 -11.22 -25.38
CA ASP A 241 -5.44 -12.44 -24.86
C ASP A 241 -4.58 -13.12 -23.78
N GLU A 242 -3.25 -13.09 -23.95
CA GLU A 242 -2.28 -13.59 -22.96
C GLU A 242 -2.47 -12.89 -21.61
N SER A 243 -2.46 -11.56 -21.59
CA SER A 243 -2.60 -10.80 -20.34
C SER A 243 -3.97 -10.98 -19.70
N ILE A 244 -5.04 -11.06 -20.50
CA ILE A 244 -6.40 -11.31 -19.98
C ILE A 244 -6.49 -12.72 -19.37
N ARG A 245 -5.86 -13.72 -19.98
CA ARG A 245 -5.85 -15.10 -19.45
C ARG A 245 -5.05 -15.19 -18.16
N GLU A 246 -3.91 -14.52 -18.06
CA GLU A 246 -3.14 -14.43 -16.81
C GLU A 246 -3.92 -13.73 -15.70
N PHE A 247 -4.67 -12.69 -16.03
CA PHE A 247 -5.56 -11.99 -15.10
C PHE A 247 -6.69 -12.90 -14.60
N ALA A 248 -7.34 -13.64 -15.50
CA ALA A 248 -8.34 -14.64 -15.14
C ALA A 248 -7.76 -15.69 -14.20
N GLN A 249 -6.60 -16.25 -14.55
CA GLN A 249 -5.93 -17.27 -13.74
C GLN A 249 -5.58 -16.75 -12.35
N SER A 250 -4.96 -15.57 -12.26
CA SER A 250 -4.58 -14.96 -10.97
C SER A 250 -5.81 -14.67 -10.10
N SER A 251 -6.91 -14.22 -10.71
CA SER A 251 -8.18 -13.97 -10.01
C SER A 251 -8.80 -15.25 -9.45
N MET A 252 -8.76 -16.34 -10.20
CA MET A 252 -9.26 -17.64 -9.75
C MET A 252 -8.41 -18.23 -8.62
N VAL A 253 -7.08 -18.17 -8.76
CA VAL A 253 -6.13 -18.59 -7.71
C VAL A 253 -6.41 -17.83 -6.41
N TYR A 254 -6.53 -16.51 -6.49
CA TYR A 254 -6.74 -15.67 -5.30
C TYR A 254 -8.10 -15.93 -4.64
N ALA A 255 -9.18 -16.00 -5.43
CA ALA A 255 -10.51 -16.29 -4.92
C ALA A 255 -10.60 -17.69 -4.28
N TYR A 256 -9.91 -18.67 -4.87
CA TYR A 256 -9.83 -20.02 -4.31
C TYR A 256 -9.01 -20.04 -3.01
N ASP A 257 -7.84 -19.40 -2.91
CA ASP A 257 -7.08 -19.33 -1.64
C ASP A 257 -7.91 -18.70 -0.51
N LYS A 258 -8.70 -17.66 -0.84
CA LYS A 258 -9.64 -17.01 0.09
C LYS A 258 -10.90 -17.83 0.38
N GLN A 259 -11.21 -18.84 -0.44
CA GLN A 259 -12.48 -19.57 -0.43
C GLN A 259 -13.69 -18.62 -0.60
N TRP A 260 -13.58 -17.63 -1.48
CA TRP A 260 -14.60 -16.59 -1.73
C TRP A 260 -15.11 -16.63 -3.18
N PRO A 261 -16.37 -16.20 -3.44
CA PRO A 261 -16.87 -16.05 -4.80
C PRO A 261 -16.12 -14.95 -5.58
N LEU A 262 -16.04 -15.12 -6.90
CA LEU A 262 -15.36 -14.23 -7.83
C LEU A 262 -16.34 -13.58 -8.80
N TYR A 263 -16.24 -12.26 -8.96
CA TYR A 263 -17.01 -11.50 -9.94
C TYR A 263 -16.09 -10.80 -10.94
N LEU A 264 -16.34 -10.94 -12.23
CA LEU A 264 -15.75 -10.08 -13.28
C LEU A 264 -16.77 -9.02 -13.69
N SER A 265 -16.35 -7.75 -13.70
CA SER A 265 -17.17 -6.67 -14.26
C SER A 265 -16.64 -6.14 -15.59
N THR A 266 -17.53 -5.98 -16.57
CA THR A 266 -17.20 -5.32 -17.85
C THR A 266 -18.37 -4.48 -18.37
N LYS A 267 -18.20 -3.77 -19.49
CA LYS A 267 -19.26 -3.10 -20.24
C LYS A 267 -19.46 -3.72 -21.63
N ASN A 268 -19.51 -5.05 -21.70
CA ASN A 268 -19.62 -5.80 -22.96
C ASN A 268 -20.93 -5.57 -23.76
N THR A 269 -21.95 -4.93 -23.18
CA THR A 269 -23.13 -4.46 -23.94
C THR A 269 -22.81 -3.31 -24.89
N ILE A 270 -21.80 -2.50 -24.55
CA ILE A 270 -21.31 -1.37 -25.34
C ILE A 270 -20.06 -1.78 -26.13
N LEU A 271 -19.03 -2.26 -25.43
CA LEU A 271 -17.77 -2.71 -26.03
C LEU A 271 -17.85 -4.21 -26.37
N LYS A 272 -18.74 -4.56 -27.32
CA LYS A 272 -19.10 -5.95 -27.63
C LYS A 272 -17.92 -6.86 -27.92
N SER A 273 -16.96 -6.39 -28.72
CA SER A 273 -15.75 -7.17 -29.03
C SER A 273 -14.69 -7.06 -27.94
N TYR A 274 -14.37 -5.85 -27.49
CA TYR A 274 -13.26 -5.62 -26.55
C TYR A 274 -13.55 -6.21 -25.17
N ASP A 275 -14.68 -5.85 -24.56
CA ASP A 275 -15.09 -6.35 -23.24
C ASP A 275 -15.73 -7.74 -23.32
N GLY A 276 -16.25 -8.11 -24.49
CA GLY A 276 -16.65 -9.49 -24.77
C GLY A 276 -15.46 -10.45 -24.64
N ARG A 277 -14.28 -10.07 -25.14
CA ARG A 277 -13.08 -10.91 -25.04
C ARG A 277 -12.65 -11.21 -23.60
N PHE A 278 -12.77 -10.23 -22.70
CA PHE A 278 -12.55 -10.45 -21.27
C PHE A 278 -13.52 -11.48 -20.69
N LYS A 279 -14.81 -11.31 -20.98
CA LYS A 279 -15.85 -12.23 -20.52
C LYS A 279 -15.58 -13.65 -21.03
N ASP A 280 -15.31 -13.80 -22.33
CA ASP A 280 -15.12 -15.10 -22.96
C ASP A 280 -13.88 -15.80 -22.40
N ILE A 281 -12.74 -15.11 -22.27
CA ILE A 281 -11.52 -15.71 -21.72
C ILE A 281 -11.68 -16.13 -20.26
N PHE A 282 -12.33 -15.31 -19.42
CA PHE A 282 -12.59 -15.71 -18.03
C PHE A 282 -13.50 -16.94 -17.95
N GLN A 283 -14.52 -17.02 -18.81
CA GLN A 283 -15.39 -18.19 -18.89
C GLN A 283 -14.63 -19.44 -19.34
N GLU A 284 -13.79 -19.32 -20.39
CA GLU A 284 -12.92 -20.40 -20.88
C GLU A 284 -12.02 -20.94 -19.76
N VAL A 285 -11.34 -20.05 -19.02
CA VAL A 285 -10.44 -20.43 -17.91
C VAL A 285 -11.23 -21.08 -16.76
N TYR A 286 -12.39 -20.52 -16.42
CA TYR A 286 -13.23 -21.07 -15.36
C TYR A 286 -13.68 -22.50 -15.68
N GLU A 287 -14.22 -22.72 -16.88
CA GLU A 287 -14.75 -24.02 -17.31
C GLU A 287 -13.65 -25.08 -17.45
N ALA A 288 -12.48 -24.70 -17.95
CA ALA A 288 -11.38 -25.63 -18.17
C ALA A 288 -10.76 -26.13 -16.84
N ASP A 289 -10.43 -25.20 -15.92
CA ASP A 289 -9.49 -25.50 -14.83
C ASP A 289 -10.04 -25.32 -13.41
N TRP A 290 -11.15 -24.60 -13.25
CA TRP A 290 -11.56 -24.07 -11.93
C TRP A 290 -12.97 -24.46 -11.49
N LYS A 291 -13.90 -24.71 -12.42
CA LYS A 291 -15.31 -24.96 -12.09
C LYS A 291 -15.50 -26.06 -11.05
N ALA A 292 -14.88 -27.22 -11.25
CA ALA A 292 -14.98 -28.34 -10.31
C ALA A 292 -14.41 -28.00 -8.92
N LYS A 293 -13.33 -27.22 -8.86
CA LYS A 293 -12.70 -26.80 -7.60
C LYS A 293 -13.58 -25.79 -6.85
N PHE A 294 -14.15 -24.83 -7.57
CA PHE A 294 -15.03 -23.80 -7.02
C PHE A 294 -16.33 -24.42 -6.49
N GLU A 295 -16.95 -25.31 -7.26
CA GLU A 295 -18.15 -26.05 -6.84
C GLU A 295 -17.89 -26.91 -5.59
N ALA A 296 -16.75 -27.62 -5.54
CA ALA A 296 -16.35 -28.40 -4.36
C ALA A 296 -16.11 -27.54 -3.11
N ALA A 297 -15.63 -26.31 -3.29
CA ALA A 297 -15.43 -25.33 -2.23
C ALA A 297 -16.70 -24.53 -1.87
N GLY A 298 -17.81 -24.72 -2.59
CA GLY A 298 -19.06 -23.98 -2.38
C GLY A 298 -19.01 -22.51 -2.79
N ILE A 299 -18.09 -22.15 -3.70
CA ILE A 299 -17.93 -20.81 -4.27
C ILE A 299 -18.22 -20.82 -5.78
N TRP A 300 -18.33 -19.65 -6.40
CA TRP A 300 -18.67 -19.52 -7.82
C TRP A 300 -17.92 -18.37 -8.49
N TYR A 301 -17.87 -18.43 -9.82
CA TYR A 301 -17.49 -17.32 -10.69
C TYR A 301 -18.74 -16.78 -11.41
N GLU A 302 -18.85 -15.45 -11.51
CA GLU A 302 -19.92 -14.80 -12.27
C GLU A 302 -19.44 -13.54 -13.01
N HIS A 303 -19.85 -13.39 -14.27
CA HIS A 303 -19.71 -12.14 -15.01
C HIS A 303 -20.90 -11.21 -14.75
N ARG A 304 -20.64 -9.92 -14.53
CA ARG A 304 -21.65 -8.87 -14.40
C ARG A 304 -21.32 -7.64 -15.23
N LEU A 305 -22.35 -6.89 -15.60
CA LEU A 305 -22.13 -5.54 -16.11
C LEU A 305 -21.63 -4.63 -14.98
N ILE A 306 -20.71 -3.71 -15.30
CA ILE A 306 -20.07 -2.86 -14.29
C ILE A 306 -21.08 -2.01 -13.49
N ASP A 307 -22.14 -1.54 -14.12
CA ASP A 307 -23.23 -0.79 -13.49
C ASP A 307 -24.05 -1.65 -12.50
N ASP A 308 -24.31 -2.91 -12.84
CA ASP A 308 -24.95 -3.85 -11.91
C ASP A 308 -24.00 -4.25 -10.78
N MET A 309 -22.70 -4.41 -11.09
CA MET A 309 -21.70 -4.83 -10.12
C MET A 309 -21.44 -3.76 -9.06
N VAL A 310 -21.34 -2.47 -9.44
CA VAL A 310 -21.20 -1.38 -8.45
C VAL A 310 -22.44 -1.30 -7.56
N ALA A 311 -23.65 -1.49 -8.12
CA ALA A 311 -24.88 -1.47 -7.35
C ALA A 311 -24.98 -2.67 -6.39
N GLN A 312 -24.56 -3.85 -6.83
CA GLN A 312 -24.47 -5.03 -5.97
C GLN A 312 -23.44 -4.84 -4.87
N ALA A 313 -22.24 -4.35 -5.19
CA ALA A 313 -21.18 -4.12 -4.21
C ALA A 313 -21.70 -3.23 -3.07
N MET A 314 -22.35 -2.10 -3.40
CA MET A 314 -22.94 -1.17 -2.42
C MET A 314 -24.02 -1.82 -1.54
N LYS A 315 -24.82 -2.76 -2.06
CA LYS A 315 -25.90 -3.43 -1.32
C LYS A 315 -25.44 -4.68 -0.57
N SER A 316 -24.31 -5.26 -0.95
CA SER A 316 -23.81 -6.52 -0.42
C SER A 316 -23.24 -6.37 0.99
N GLU A 317 -23.03 -7.51 1.65
CA GLU A 317 -22.27 -7.57 2.91
C GLU A 317 -20.75 -7.62 2.69
N GLY A 318 -20.27 -7.54 1.45
CA GLY A 318 -18.89 -7.88 1.07
C GLY A 318 -18.62 -9.40 1.12
N GLY A 319 -17.34 -9.78 1.17
CA GLY A 319 -16.87 -11.17 1.22
C GLY A 319 -16.78 -11.81 -0.17
N PHE A 320 -16.25 -11.08 -1.14
CA PHE A 320 -16.03 -11.55 -2.51
C PHE A 320 -14.78 -10.90 -3.13
N VAL A 321 -14.26 -11.54 -4.17
CA VAL A 321 -13.22 -10.97 -5.03
C VAL A 321 -13.89 -10.36 -6.26
N TRP A 322 -13.50 -9.14 -6.59
CA TRP A 322 -14.00 -8.38 -7.72
C TRP A 322 -12.85 -8.14 -8.70
N ALA A 323 -12.81 -8.96 -9.75
CA ALA A 323 -11.93 -8.77 -10.90
C ALA A 323 -12.43 -7.58 -11.72
N CYS A 324 -11.64 -6.51 -11.72
CA CYS A 324 -11.87 -5.28 -12.46
C CYS A 324 -10.86 -5.14 -13.62
N LYS A 325 -11.35 -4.66 -14.76
CA LYS A 325 -10.49 -4.11 -15.81
C LYS A 325 -9.60 -3.00 -15.26
N ASN A 326 -8.57 -2.62 -16.01
CA ASN A 326 -7.51 -1.77 -15.49
C ASN A 326 -8.04 -0.44 -14.90
N TYR A 327 -8.89 0.27 -15.64
CA TYR A 327 -9.49 1.53 -15.18
C TYR A 327 -10.49 1.35 -14.03
N ASP A 328 -11.38 0.37 -14.16
CA ASP A 328 -12.38 0.08 -13.12
C ASP A 328 -11.69 -0.28 -11.80
N GLY A 329 -10.61 -1.06 -11.84
CA GLY A 329 -9.87 -1.46 -10.65
C GLY A 329 -9.18 -0.30 -9.96
N ASP A 330 -8.70 0.69 -10.72
CA ASP A 330 -8.12 1.91 -10.18
C ASP A 330 -9.18 2.70 -9.39
N VAL A 331 -10.30 3.03 -10.04
CA VAL A 331 -11.37 3.84 -9.45
C VAL A 331 -12.07 3.12 -8.29
N GLN A 332 -12.43 1.86 -8.48
CA GLN A 332 -13.21 1.11 -7.49
C GLN A 332 -12.38 0.72 -6.28
N SER A 333 -11.08 0.46 -6.42
CA SER A 333 -10.25 0.13 -5.27
C SER A 333 -10.11 1.32 -4.30
N ASP A 334 -10.01 2.55 -4.80
CA ASP A 334 -9.99 3.75 -3.97
C ASP A 334 -11.36 4.01 -3.33
N SER A 335 -12.46 3.79 -4.07
CA SER A 335 -13.83 3.89 -3.53
C SER A 335 -14.07 2.88 -2.41
N VAL A 336 -13.66 1.63 -2.60
CA VAL A 336 -13.71 0.57 -1.58
C VAL A 336 -12.85 0.95 -0.38
N ALA A 337 -11.60 1.38 -0.58
CA ALA A 337 -10.71 1.79 0.51
C ALA A 337 -11.33 2.90 1.36
N GLN A 338 -11.87 3.93 0.72
CA GLN A 338 -12.51 5.04 1.42
C GLN A 338 -13.78 4.59 2.15
N GLY A 339 -14.56 3.66 1.58
CA GLY A 339 -15.74 3.09 2.22
C GLY A 339 -15.43 2.29 3.49
N PHE A 340 -14.24 1.70 3.58
CA PHE A 340 -13.74 1.02 4.79
C PHE A 340 -12.95 1.91 5.76
N GLY A 341 -12.83 3.22 5.50
CA GLY A 341 -12.33 4.22 6.45
C GLY A 341 -11.23 5.11 5.88
N SER A 342 -10.05 4.54 5.62
CA SER A 342 -8.85 5.27 5.19
C SER A 342 -8.04 4.47 4.17
N LEU A 343 -7.38 5.17 3.25
CA LEU A 343 -6.39 4.57 2.33
C LEU A 343 -5.24 3.86 3.08
N GLY A 344 -4.96 4.26 4.33
CA GLY A 344 -3.99 3.61 5.20
C GLY A 344 -4.43 2.23 5.73
N LEU A 345 -5.70 1.86 5.51
CA LEU A 345 -6.29 0.56 5.85
C LEU A 345 -6.55 -0.27 4.59
N MET A 346 -5.61 -0.27 3.65
CA MET A 346 -5.72 -1.04 2.41
C MET A 346 -4.38 -1.71 2.11
N THR A 347 -4.41 -3.03 1.93
CA THR A 347 -3.27 -3.81 1.44
C THR A 347 -3.25 -3.83 -0.08
N SER A 348 -2.09 -4.04 -0.69
CA SER A 348 -1.94 -4.23 -2.14
C SER A 348 -0.95 -5.35 -2.40
N VAL A 349 -1.40 -6.43 -3.03
CA VAL A 349 -0.55 -7.58 -3.36
C VAL A 349 -0.68 -7.91 -4.83
N LEU A 350 0.41 -7.78 -5.58
CA LEU A 350 0.53 -8.33 -6.92
C LEU A 350 0.73 -9.85 -6.81
N VAL A 351 -0.15 -10.62 -7.43
CA VAL A 351 -0.05 -12.08 -7.52
C VAL A 351 0.17 -12.47 -8.97
N CYS A 352 1.26 -13.20 -9.22
CA CYS A 352 1.61 -13.70 -10.54
C CYS A 352 0.77 -14.94 -10.90
N PRO A 353 0.57 -15.21 -12.21
CA PRO A 353 -0.24 -16.35 -12.67
C PRO A 353 0.35 -17.73 -12.32
N ASP A 354 1.63 -17.78 -11.95
CA ASP A 354 2.31 -19.00 -11.47
C ASP A 354 1.80 -19.49 -10.10
N GLY A 355 0.99 -18.68 -9.41
CA GLY A 355 0.48 -18.97 -8.06
C GLY A 355 1.55 -18.98 -6.98
N LYS A 356 2.76 -18.50 -7.28
CA LYS A 356 3.94 -18.57 -6.42
C LYS A 356 4.63 -17.23 -6.21
N THR A 357 4.74 -16.40 -7.24
CA THR A 357 5.46 -15.13 -7.16
C THR A 357 4.51 -14.01 -6.71
N VAL A 358 4.88 -13.30 -5.66
CA VAL A 358 4.11 -12.17 -5.13
C VAL A 358 4.98 -10.93 -4.89
N GLU A 359 4.38 -9.76 -5.02
CA GLU A 359 4.95 -8.49 -4.58
C GLU A 359 3.91 -7.76 -3.73
N ALA A 360 4.27 -7.43 -2.48
CA ALA A 360 3.38 -6.76 -1.54
C ALA A 360 3.83 -5.31 -1.30
N GLU A 361 2.89 -4.37 -1.47
CA GLU A 361 3.07 -2.94 -1.23
C GLU A 361 1.88 -2.34 -0.46
N ALA A 362 2.06 -1.13 0.07
CA ALA A 362 0.94 -0.32 0.51
C ALA A 362 0.17 0.22 -0.70
N ALA A 363 -1.16 0.36 -0.60
CA ALA A 363 -1.95 0.90 -1.71
C ALA A 363 -1.74 2.41 -1.97
N HIS A 364 -1.20 3.14 -0.99
CA HIS A 364 -0.97 4.59 -1.05
C HIS A 364 0.43 4.96 -1.58
N GLY A 365 0.58 6.21 -2.01
CA GLY A 365 1.88 6.78 -2.42
C GLY A 365 2.82 7.12 -1.26
N THR A 366 3.82 7.96 -1.55
CA THR A 366 4.94 8.30 -0.64
C THR A 366 4.61 9.31 0.47
N VAL A 367 3.35 9.81 0.49
CA VAL A 367 2.81 10.77 1.46
C VAL A 367 3.63 12.07 1.54
N THR A 368 3.97 12.65 0.37
CA THR A 368 4.79 13.85 0.21
C THR A 368 4.41 14.99 1.15
N ARG A 369 3.11 15.28 1.35
CA ARG A 369 2.67 16.37 2.23
C ARG A 369 3.19 16.20 3.66
N HIS A 370 3.16 14.98 4.19
CA HIS A 370 3.70 14.70 5.52
C HIS A 370 5.22 14.71 5.51
N TYR A 371 5.86 14.25 4.43
CA TYR A 371 7.31 14.36 4.28
C TYR A 371 7.78 15.82 4.32
N ARG A 372 7.11 16.74 3.64
CA ARG A 372 7.45 18.18 3.70
C ARG A 372 7.30 18.76 5.11
N ALA A 373 6.28 18.34 5.85
CA ALA A 373 6.12 18.71 7.25
C ALA A 373 7.27 18.18 8.11
N HIS A 374 7.63 16.91 7.94
CA HIS A 374 8.77 16.29 8.60
C HIS A 374 10.09 17.01 8.29
N GLN A 375 10.34 17.39 7.02
CA GLN A 375 11.52 18.17 6.63
C GLN A 375 11.61 19.54 7.33
N ARG A 376 10.46 20.12 7.74
CA ARG A 376 10.40 21.36 8.52
C ARG A 376 10.44 21.13 10.05
N GLY A 377 10.58 19.88 10.50
CA GLY A 377 10.55 19.52 11.92
C GLY A 377 9.15 19.57 12.54
N GLU A 378 8.10 19.57 11.73
CA GLU A 378 6.71 19.54 12.21
C GLU A 378 6.30 18.11 12.61
N GLU A 379 5.39 18.00 13.58
CA GLU A 379 4.79 16.72 13.97
C GLU A 379 3.97 16.12 12.82
N THR A 380 4.15 14.83 12.56
CA THR A 380 3.39 14.08 11.54
C THR A 380 2.66 12.89 12.15
N SER A 381 1.50 12.57 11.63
CA SER A 381 0.73 11.37 11.99
C SER A 381 0.32 10.65 10.72
N THR A 382 1.30 9.97 10.12
CA THR A 382 1.14 9.13 8.94
C THR A 382 0.83 7.72 9.41
N ASN A 383 -0.24 7.12 8.89
CA ASN A 383 -0.63 5.77 9.23
C ASN A 383 0.37 4.74 8.65
N PRO A 384 1.07 3.94 9.49
CA PRO A 384 2.04 2.95 9.01
C PRO A 384 1.42 1.58 8.70
N ILE A 385 0.13 1.37 8.97
CA ILE A 385 -0.49 0.03 8.95
C ILE A 385 -0.38 -0.64 7.59
N ALA A 386 -0.74 0.03 6.49
CA ALA A 386 -0.60 -0.56 5.15
C ALA A 386 0.86 -0.97 4.82
N SER A 387 1.85 -0.20 5.29
CA SER A 387 3.28 -0.53 5.11
C SER A 387 3.71 -1.72 5.98
N ILE A 388 3.17 -1.85 7.19
CA ILE A 388 3.38 -3.04 8.04
C ILE A 388 2.74 -4.27 7.37
N PHE A 389 1.54 -4.12 6.82
CA PHE A 389 0.85 -5.22 6.15
C PHE A 389 1.55 -5.65 4.86
N ALA A 390 2.26 -4.75 4.16
CA ALA A 390 3.13 -5.15 3.05
C ALA A 390 4.21 -6.13 3.52
N TRP A 391 4.85 -5.86 4.66
CA TRP A 391 5.81 -6.78 5.29
C TRP A 391 5.15 -8.10 5.69
N THR A 392 4.06 -8.07 6.46
CA THR A 392 3.43 -9.29 6.97
C THR A 392 2.89 -10.16 5.83
N ARG A 393 2.29 -9.58 4.79
CA ARG A 393 1.81 -10.33 3.62
C ARG A 393 2.96 -11.02 2.87
N GLY A 394 4.09 -10.33 2.70
CA GLY A 394 5.31 -10.95 2.15
C GLY A 394 5.84 -12.09 3.02
N LEU A 395 5.90 -11.90 4.34
CA LEU A 395 6.38 -12.91 5.28
C LEU A 395 5.44 -14.12 5.41
N ILE A 396 4.12 -13.92 5.41
CA ILE A 396 3.13 -15.00 5.36
C ILE A 396 3.35 -15.84 4.11
N HIS A 397 3.51 -15.18 2.95
CA HIS A 397 3.72 -15.90 1.70
C HIS A 397 5.06 -16.66 1.69
N ARG A 398 6.15 -16.03 2.16
CA ARG A 398 7.43 -16.70 2.35
C ARG A 398 7.30 -17.92 3.27
N GLY A 399 6.59 -17.76 4.38
CA GLY A 399 6.34 -18.83 5.34
C GLY A 399 5.56 -19.99 4.73
N LYS A 400 4.50 -19.71 3.95
CA LYS A 400 3.76 -20.73 3.19
C LYS A 400 4.65 -21.49 2.21
N LEU A 401 5.50 -20.78 1.46
CA LEU A 401 6.41 -21.41 0.49
C LEU A 401 7.48 -22.28 1.14
N ASP A 402 7.91 -21.94 2.36
CA ASP A 402 8.96 -22.65 3.10
C ASP A 402 8.42 -23.70 4.08
N GLY A 403 7.10 -23.78 4.27
CA GLY A 403 6.49 -24.59 5.34
C GLY A 403 6.88 -24.11 6.75
N ASN A 404 7.04 -22.79 6.92
CA ASN A 404 7.50 -22.16 8.15
C ASN A 404 6.33 -21.51 8.90
N ASP A 405 5.61 -22.34 9.67
CA ASP A 405 4.44 -21.91 10.45
C ASP A 405 4.79 -20.86 11.51
N SER A 406 6.02 -20.87 12.05
CA SER A 406 6.45 -19.85 13.03
C SER A 406 6.51 -18.45 12.41
N LEU A 407 6.99 -18.34 11.15
CA LEU A 407 7.00 -17.07 10.43
C LEU A 407 5.59 -16.61 10.08
N VAL A 408 4.73 -17.52 9.65
CA VAL A 408 3.30 -17.22 9.37
C VAL A 408 2.62 -16.71 10.64
N HIS A 409 2.75 -17.43 11.75
CA HIS A 409 2.15 -17.05 13.03
C HIS A 409 2.64 -15.70 13.55
N PHE A 410 3.94 -15.40 13.39
CA PHE A 410 4.50 -14.10 13.75
C PHE A 410 3.87 -12.97 12.92
N ALA A 411 3.79 -13.14 11.61
CA ALA A 411 3.25 -12.14 10.72
C ALA A 411 1.74 -11.91 10.96
N GLU A 412 0.96 -12.98 11.18
CA GLU A 412 -0.45 -12.88 11.58
C GLU A 412 -0.64 -12.23 12.95
N SER A 413 0.26 -12.51 13.91
CA SER A 413 0.25 -11.86 15.22
C SER A 413 0.50 -10.36 15.10
N LEU A 414 1.41 -9.94 14.22
CA LEU A 414 1.66 -8.53 13.95
C LEU A 414 0.46 -7.84 13.30
N GLU A 415 -0.20 -8.47 12.32
CA GLU A 415 -1.45 -7.94 11.74
C GLU A 415 -2.54 -7.78 12.82
N ALA A 416 -2.69 -8.77 13.70
CA ALA A 416 -3.66 -8.72 14.78
C ALA A 416 -3.31 -7.61 15.80
N VAL A 417 -2.04 -7.40 16.14
CA VAL A 417 -1.62 -6.29 17.01
C VAL A 417 -1.98 -4.94 16.42
N CYS A 418 -1.80 -4.74 15.11
CA CYS A 418 -2.19 -3.51 14.44
C CYS A 418 -3.68 -3.21 14.64
N ILE A 419 -4.54 -4.21 14.40
CA ILE A 419 -5.99 -4.08 14.55
C ILE A 419 -6.38 -3.86 16.01
N GLU A 420 -5.89 -4.70 16.94
CA GLU A 420 -6.19 -4.62 18.37
C GLU A 420 -5.74 -3.29 18.99
N THR A 421 -4.61 -2.74 18.54
CA THR A 421 -4.10 -1.44 19.02
C THR A 421 -5.04 -0.31 18.61
N ILE A 422 -5.52 -0.32 17.37
CA ILE A 422 -6.52 0.64 16.88
C ILE A 422 -7.84 0.46 17.65
N GLU A 423 -8.30 -0.78 17.82
CA GLU A 423 -9.53 -1.10 18.56
C GLU A 423 -9.45 -0.69 20.04
N ALA A 424 -8.26 -0.69 20.63
CA ALA A 424 -8.00 -0.18 21.98
C ALA A 424 -7.96 1.36 22.08
N GLY A 425 -8.13 2.07 20.96
CA GLY A 425 -8.20 3.54 20.90
C GLY A 425 -6.88 4.24 20.58
N PHE A 426 -5.79 3.50 20.37
CA PHE A 426 -4.51 4.08 19.95
C PHE A 426 -4.43 4.09 18.43
N MET A 427 -4.44 5.25 17.80
CA MET A 427 -4.50 5.35 16.34
C MET A 427 -3.86 6.63 15.81
N THR A 428 -3.61 6.68 14.50
CA THR A 428 -3.13 7.89 13.82
C THR A 428 -4.29 8.85 13.49
N LYS A 429 -3.93 10.08 13.13
CA LYS A 429 -4.84 11.20 12.95
C LYS A 429 -5.90 10.97 11.87
N ASP A 430 -5.58 10.21 10.83
CA ASP A 430 -6.53 9.84 9.78
C ASP A 430 -7.69 8.98 10.33
N LEU A 431 -7.38 7.99 11.17
CA LEU A 431 -8.39 7.12 11.77
C LEU A 431 -9.21 7.84 12.83
N ALA A 432 -8.55 8.66 13.65
CA ALA A 432 -9.24 9.51 14.62
C ALA A 432 -10.20 10.50 13.93
N LEU A 433 -9.84 11.00 12.75
CA LEU A 433 -10.72 11.85 11.94
C LEU A 433 -11.95 11.07 11.44
N CYS A 434 -11.82 9.80 11.05
CA CYS A 434 -12.95 8.95 10.67
C CYS A 434 -13.93 8.77 11.84
N ILE A 435 -13.43 8.60 13.07
CA ILE A 435 -14.26 8.35 14.26
C ILE A 435 -14.90 9.63 14.81
N HIS A 436 -14.11 10.69 14.94
CA HIS A 436 -14.52 11.90 15.68
C HIS A 436 -14.91 13.07 14.77
N GLY A 437 -14.58 13.03 13.48
CA GLY A 437 -14.87 14.12 12.54
C GLY A 437 -14.39 15.47 13.06
N LYS A 438 -15.30 16.44 13.14
CA LYS A 438 -15.02 17.81 13.63
C LYS A 438 -14.67 17.87 15.12
N GLU A 439 -15.07 16.88 15.90
CA GLU A 439 -14.84 16.81 17.35
C GLU A 439 -13.48 16.18 17.71
N MET A 440 -12.62 15.92 16.71
CA MET A 440 -11.30 15.34 16.94
C MET A 440 -10.38 16.27 17.75
N LYS A 441 -9.81 15.75 18.84
CA LYS A 441 -8.85 16.42 19.72
C LYS A 441 -7.45 15.81 19.59
N ARG A 442 -6.42 16.50 20.10
CA ARG A 442 -5.02 16.00 20.06
C ARG A 442 -4.86 14.67 20.79
N GLU A 443 -5.59 14.46 21.88
CA GLU A 443 -5.56 13.22 22.68
C GLU A 443 -6.17 12.00 21.97
N HIS A 444 -6.92 12.19 20.88
CA HIS A 444 -7.55 11.09 20.14
C HIS A 444 -6.59 10.37 19.18
N TRP A 445 -5.37 10.87 18.98
CA TRP A 445 -4.43 10.27 18.03
C TRP A 445 -2.97 10.38 18.50
N LEU A 446 -2.13 9.53 17.93
CA LEU A 446 -0.69 9.48 18.14
C LEU A 446 0.05 9.96 16.89
N ASN A 447 1.20 10.60 17.07
CA ASN A 447 2.08 10.88 15.94
C ASN A 447 2.66 9.55 15.40
N THR A 448 3.28 9.60 14.21
CA THR A 448 3.78 8.41 13.51
C THR A 448 4.71 7.56 14.38
N PHE A 449 5.59 8.21 15.14
CA PHE A 449 6.64 7.55 15.91
C PHE A 449 6.07 6.92 17.20
N ASP A 450 5.27 7.68 17.95
CA ASP A 450 4.60 7.18 19.16
C ASP A 450 3.66 6.00 18.86
N PHE A 451 3.00 6.03 17.70
CA PHE A 451 2.14 4.92 17.27
C PHE A 451 2.95 3.65 16.96
N LEU A 452 4.10 3.77 16.28
CA LEU A 452 5.00 2.63 16.03
C LEU A 452 5.58 2.08 17.33
N ASP A 453 5.93 2.94 18.29
CA ASP A 453 6.38 2.51 19.62
C ASP A 453 5.27 1.76 20.36
N LYS A 454 4.03 2.24 20.27
CA LYS A 454 2.87 1.55 20.87
C LYS A 454 2.62 0.18 20.24
N LEU A 455 2.77 0.05 18.93
CA LEU A 455 2.69 -1.24 18.23
C LEU A 455 3.80 -2.20 18.69
N GLN A 456 5.03 -1.71 18.85
CA GLN A 456 6.15 -2.52 19.33
C GLN A 456 5.92 -3.01 20.76
N GLU A 457 5.42 -2.14 21.65
CA GLU A 457 5.05 -2.51 23.03
C GLU A 457 4.01 -3.65 23.01
N ASN A 458 2.93 -3.48 22.25
CA ASN A 458 1.85 -4.45 22.18
C ASN A 458 2.28 -5.78 21.52
N LEU A 459 3.16 -5.74 20.51
CA LEU A 459 3.75 -6.92 19.89
C LEU A 459 4.59 -7.73 20.89
N ASN A 460 5.43 -7.05 21.67
CA ASN A 460 6.21 -7.70 22.72
C ASN A 460 5.33 -8.37 23.77
N LEU A 461 4.19 -7.77 24.13
CA LEU A 461 3.23 -8.37 25.05
C LEU A 461 2.56 -9.61 24.44
N LYS A 462 2.11 -9.52 23.18
CA LYS A 462 1.43 -10.62 22.48
C LYS A 462 2.32 -11.84 22.28
N LEU A 463 3.57 -11.63 21.83
CA LEU A 463 4.51 -12.73 21.61
C LEU A 463 4.96 -13.39 22.91
N LYS A 464 5.00 -12.65 24.04
CA LYS A 464 5.29 -13.24 25.37
C LYS A 464 4.13 -14.06 25.93
N ALA A 465 2.89 -13.71 25.60
CA ALA A 465 1.71 -14.43 26.08
C ALA A 465 1.48 -15.77 25.35
N ASN A 466 2.11 -15.96 24.19
CA ASN A 466 2.03 -17.18 23.37
C ASN A 466 3.17 -18.18 23.61
N LEU A 467 4.09 -17.89 24.55
CA LEU A 467 5.12 -18.80 25.06
C LEU A 467 4.63 -19.47 26.34
#